data_AF-A0A520GRJ3-F1
#
_entry.id   AF-A0A520GRJ3-F1
#
_cell.length_a   1.000
_cell.length_b   1.000
_cell.length_c   1.000
_cell.angle_alpha   90.00
_cell.angle_beta   90.00
_cell.angle_gamma   90.00
#
_symmetry.space_group_name_H-M   'P 1'
#
loop_
_entity.id
_entity.type
_entity.pdbx_description
1 polymer ?
#
loop_
_entity_poly.entity_id
_entity_poly.type
_entity_poly.pdbx_seq_one_letter_code
_entity_poly.pdbx_strand_id
1 'polypeptide(L)'
;MMDSEDVIQVNTVGVMGKGIALQFKNEFAYNYSVYRKACLAGEFKVGNLLVVEDINLLLGERLIINFPTKTHWRLPSEYNYIEQGLLSLATFMVR
;
A
#
# COMPACT_ATOMS: atom_id res chain seq x y z
N MET A 1 -5.94 -22.17 6.20
CA MET A 1 -4.85 -21.20 5.97
C MET A 1 -5.45 -19.87 6.32
N MET A 2 -4.88 -19.14 7.27
CA MET A 2 -5.48 -17.88 7.71
C MET A 2 -5.05 -16.84 6.69
N ASP A 3 -6.00 -16.35 5.90
CA ASP A 3 -5.76 -15.23 4.98
C ASP A 3 -5.24 -14.08 5.85
N SER A 4 -4.01 -13.67 5.60
CA SER A 4 -3.36 -12.62 6.38
C SER A 4 -3.36 -11.31 5.61
N GLU A 5 -3.89 -10.29 6.26
CA GLU A 5 -4.02 -8.93 5.75
C GLU A 5 -2.83 -8.10 6.25
N ASP A 6 -2.19 -7.36 5.33
CA ASP A 6 -1.04 -6.53 5.65
C ASP A 6 -1.26 -5.09 5.18
N VAL A 7 -1.25 -4.13 6.12
CA VAL A 7 -1.34 -2.70 5.81
C VAL A 7 0.07 -2.11 5.70
N ILE A 8 0.45 -1.63 4.52
CA ILE A 8 1.79 -1.10 4.28
C ILE A 8 1.74 0.39 3.95
N GLN A 9 2.63 1.16 4.57
CA GLN A 9 2.74 2.59 4.32
C GLN A 9 3.52 2.87 3.03
N VAL A 10 2.90 3.61 2.11
CA VAL A 10 3.47 3.94 0.80
C VAL A 10 3.41 5.44 0.50
N ASN A 11 4.02 5.84 -0.61
CA ASN A 11 3.84 7.17 -1.20
C ASN A 11 2.99 7.10 -2.46
N THR A 12 2.60 8.25 -3.01
CA THR A 12 1.80 8.32 -4.24
C THR A 12 2.65 8.50 -5.51
N VAL A 13 3.98 8.34 -5.43
CA VAL A 13 4.91 8.49 -6.58
C VAL A 13 5.59 7.17 -6.99
N GLY A 14 5.12 6.04 -6.48
CA GLY A 14 5.51 4.73 -6.98
C GLY A 14 6.88 4.23 -6.51
N VAL A 15 7.39 4.73 -5.37
CA VAL A 15 8.70 4.32 -4.83
C VAL A 15 8.56 3.49 -3.56
N MET A 16 9.12 2.29 -3.54
CA MET A 16 9.28 1.46 -2.33
C MET A 16 10.76 1.17 -2.14
N GLY A 17 11.47 2.06 -1.44
CA GLY A 17 12.95 2.09 -1.43
C GLY A 17 13.62 1.76 -0.10
N LYS A 18 12.88 1.63 1.00
CA LYS A 18 13.42 1.31 2.33
C LYS A 18 12.37 0.71 3.26
N GLY A 19 12.82 0.11 4.36
CA GLY A 19 11.97 -0.40 5.44
C GLY A 19 11.01 -1.49 4.96
N ILE A 20 9.85 -1.57 5.61
CA ILE A 20 8.80 -2.58 5.32
C ILE A 20 8.34 -2.50 3.86
N ALA A 21 8.18 -1.29 3.31
CA ALA A 21 7.77 -1.13 1.91
C ALA A 21 8.76 -1.79 0.92
N LEU A 22 10.07 -1.72 1.18
CA LEU A 22 11.06 -2.40 0.35
C LEU A 22 10.98 -3.92 0.47
N GLN A 23 10.73 -4.44 1.68
CA GLN A 23 10.52 -5.87 1.89
C GLN A 23 9.30 -6.35 1.09
N PHE A 24 8.17 -5.66 1.18
CA PHE A 24 6.98 -6.00 0.40
C PHE A 24 7.19 -5.89 -1.11
N LYS A 25 7.97 -4.91 -1.59
CA LYS A 25 8.34 -4.84 -3.00
C LYS A 25 9.08 -6.10 -3.47
N ASN A 26 9.98 -6.63 -2.65
CA ASN A 26 10.80 -7.79 -3.00
C ASN A 26 10.02 -9.11 -2.89
N GLU A 27 9.16 -9.23 -1.87
CA GLU A 27 8.39 -10.45 -1.61
C GLU A 27 7.09 -10.55 -2.41
N PHE A 28 6.49 -9.41 -2.79
CA PHE A 28 5.19 -9.33 -3.47
C PHE A 28 5.29 -8.44 -4.71
N ALA A 29 5.88 -9.00 -5.76
CA ALA A 29 6.22 -8.28 -6.99
C ALA A 29 4.99 -7.84 -7.80
N TYR A 30 3.88 -8.61 -7.74
CA TYR A 30 2.65 -8.25 -8.43
C TYR A 30 1.98 -7.06 -7.75
N ASN A 31 1.90 -7.06 -6.42
CA ASN A 31 1.48 -5.89 -5.64
C ASN A 31 2.28 -4.63 -6.02
N TYR A 32 3.61 -4.72 -6.07
CA TYR A 32 4.44 -3.58 -6.47
C TYR A 32 4.17 -3.11 -7.90
N SER A 33 3.95 -4.04 -8.84
CA SER A 33 3.62 -3.72 -10.23
C SER A 33 2.32 -2.93 -10.34
N VAL A 34 1.25 -3.40 -9.67
CA VAL A 34 -0.06 -2.74 -9.63
C VAL A 34 0.05 -1.36 -8.98
N TYR A 35 0.69 -1.29 -7.81
CA TYR A 35 0.96 -0.03 -7.10
C TYR A 35 1.70 0.99 -7.98
N ARG A 36 2.78 0.56 -8.63
CA ARG A 36 3.60 1.46 -9.45
C ARG A 36 2.83 1.94 -10.67
N LYS A 37 2.04 1.08 -11.30
CA LYS A 37 1.18 1.46 -12.43
C LYS A 37 0.15 2.50 -12.03
N ALA A 38 -0.55 2.30 -10.91
CA ALA A 38 -1.55 3.23 -10.40
C ALA A 38 -0.94 4.61 -10.03
N CYS A 39 0.27 4.60 -9.44
CA CYS A 39 1.01 5.84 -9.17
C CYS A 39 1.38 6.59 -10.46
N LEU A 40 1.93 5.88 -11.46
CA LEU A 40 2.34 6.49 -12.73
C LEU A 40 1.16 7.01 -13.54
N ALA A 41 -0.02 6.39 -13.41
CA ALA A 41 -1.26 6.87 -14.02
C ALA A 41 -1.87 8.08 -13.28
N GLY A 42 -1.38 8.41 -12.07
CA GLY A 42 -1.94 9.48 -11.24
C GLY A 42 -3.30 9.14 -10.60
N GLU A 43 -3.67 7.86 -10.62
CA GLU A 43 -4.94 7.33 -10.12
C GLU A 43 -4.89 7.03 -8.62
N PHE A 44 -3.69 6.87 -8.05
CA PHE A 44 -3.49 6.59 -6.64
C PHE A 44 -3.07 7.85 -5.87
N LYS A 45 -3.94 8.33 -4.97
CA LYS A 45 -3.74 9.54 -4.17
C LYS A 45 -3.97 9.27 -2.68
N VAL A 46 -3.60 10.24 -1.84
CA VAL A 46 -3.93 10.22 -0.41
C VAL A 46 -5.45 10.07 -0.24
N GLY A 47 -5.86 9.25 0.73
CA GLY A 47 -7.26 8.92 0.97
C GLY A 47 -7.82 7.84 0.05
N ASN A 48 -7.05 7.34 -0.92
CA ASN A 48 -7.39 6.10 -1.62
C ASN A 48 -6.69 4.92 -0.94
N LEU A 49 -7.39 3.80 -0.82
CA LEU A 49 -6.74 2.52 -0.55
C LEU A 49 -6.52 1.79 -1.86
N LEU A 50 -5.34 1.21 -2.02
CA LEU A 50 -5.08 0.25 -3.10
C LEU A 50 -4.84 -1.12 -2.48
N VAL A 51 -5.85 -1.98 -2.61
CA VAL A 51 -5.85 -3.35 -2.08
C VAL A 51 -5.48 -4.30 -3.21
N VAL A 52 -4.50 -5.17 -2.95
CA VAL A 52 -4.01 -6.14 -3.94
C VAL A 52 -3.78 -7.48 -3.25
N GLU A 53 -4.36 -8.54 -3.81
CA GLU A 53 -4.01 -9.92 -3.47
C GLU A 53 -2.74 -10.31 -4.23
N ASP A 54 -1.75 -10.84 -3.50
CA ASP A 54 -0.51 -11.35 -4.08
C ASP A 54 -0.06 -12.61 -3.34
N ILE A 55 0.64 -13.49 -4.05
CA ILE A 55 1.06 -14.79 -3.55
C ILE A 55 2.57 -14.87 -3.60
N ASN A 56 3.16 -15.18 -2.45
CA ASN A 56 4.56 -15.54 -2.33
C ASN A 56 4.66 -17.03 -1.95
N LEU A 57 5.58 -17.77 -2.60
CA LEU A 57 5.70 -19.23 -2.40
C LEU A 57 6.10 -19.63 -0.97
N LEU A 58 6.78 -18.75 -0.23
CA LEU A 58 7.24 -19.01 1.13
C LEU A 58 6.30 -18.39 2.18
N LEU A 59 5.75 -17.21 1.90
CA LEU A 59 4.94 -16.44 2.85
C LEU A 59 3.43 -16.65 2.69
N GLY A 60 3.02 -17.35 1.64
CA GLY A 60 1.62 -17.61 1.29
C GLY A 60 0.95 -16.46 0.56
N GLU A 61 -0.37 -16.58 0.46
CA GLU A 61 -1.26 -15.55 -0.08
C GLU A 61 -1.48 -14.44 0.96
N ARG A 62 -1.44 -13.19 0.49
CA ARG A 62 -1.63 -11.98 1.31
C ARG A 62 -2.61 -11.03 0.64
N LEU A 63 -3.48 -10.43 1.44
CA LEU A 63 -4.23 -9.24 1.05
C LEU A 63 -3.45 -8.00 1.49
N ILE A 64 -2.86 -7.28 0.54
CA ILE A 64 -1.96 -6.17 0.81
C ILE A 64 -2.68 -4.85 0.59
N ILE A 65 -2.80 -4.04 1.66
CA ILE A 65 -3.42 -2.72 1.63
C ILE A 65 -2.32 -1.66 1.57
N ASN A 66 -2.12 -1.11 0.39
CA ASN A 66 -1.20 0.01 0.16
C ASN A 66 -1.84 1.30 0.69
N PHE A 67 -1.36 1.77 1.84
CA PHE A 67 -1.89 2.91 2.56
C PHE A 67 -1.02 4.15 2.30
N PRO A 68 -1.51 5.16 1.56
CA PRO A 68 -0.71 6.32 1.18
C PRO A 68 -0.55 7.29 2.35
N THR A 69 0.63 7.29 2.98
CA THR A 69 0.97 8.21 4.09
C THR A 69 1.81 9.39 3.64
N LYS A 70 2.21 9.43 2.37
CA LYS A 70 3.12 10.45 1.81
C LYS A 70 2.77 10.78 0.36
N THR A 71 2.94 12.04 -0.03
CA THR A 71 2.84 12.44 -1.45
C THR A 71 4.15 12.22 -2.21
N HIS A 72 5.30 12.36 -1.54
CA HIS A 72 6.61 12.05 -2.10
C HIS A 72 7.49 11.33 -1.07
N TRP A 73 8.30 10.36 -1.49
CA TRP A 73 9.09 9.53 -0.57
C TRP A 73 10.13 10.31 0.27
N ARG A 74 10.56 11.48 -0.23
CA ARG A 74 11.49 12.41 0.45
C ARG A 74 10.82 13.30 1.51
N LEU A 75 9.49 13.42 1.48
CA LEU A 75 8.74 14.26 2.41
C LEU A 75 8.38 13.47 3.69
N PRO A 76 8.14 14.15 4.82
CA PRO A 76 7.55 13.52 5.99
C PRO A 76 6.12 13.06 5.69
N SER A 77 5.59 12.17 6.54
CA SER A 77 4.15 11.89 6.55
C SER A 77 3.42 13.05 7.23
N GLU A 78 2.18 13.31 6.82
CA GLU A 78 1.33 14.34 7.41
C GLU A 78 0.12 13.71 8.10
N TYR A 79 -0.33 14.30 9.22
CA TYR A 79 -1.45 13.77 10.02
C TYR A 79 -2.75 13.67 9.21
N ASN A 80 -3.05 14.69 8.40
CA ASN A 80 -4.23 14.70 7.52
C ASN A 80 -4.27 13.50 6.55
N TYR A 81 -3.11 12.98 6.12
CA TYR A 81 -3.03 11.82 5.23
C TYR A 81 -3.37 10.54 5.97
N ILE A 82 -2.92 10.44 7.23
CA ILE A 82 -3.26 9.32 8.11
C ILE A 82 -4.76 9.31 8.42
N GLU A 83 -5.33 10.46 8.78
CA GLU A 83 -6.77 10.57 9.08
C GLU A 83 -7.63 10.14 7.89
N GLN A 84 -7.35 10.67 6.70
CA GLN A 84 -8.08 10.30 5.47
C GLN A 84 -7.93 8.82 5.13
N GLY A 85 -6.72 8.27 5.26
CA GLY A 85 -6.48 6.85 5.03
C GLY A 85 -7.20 5.96 6.05
N LEU A 86 -7.25 6.35 7.33
CA LEU A 86 -7.94 5.59 8.38
C LEU A 86 -9.45 5.59 8.17
N LEU A 87 -10.05 6.71 7.74
CA LEU A 87 -11.46 6.77 7.36
C LEU A 87 -11.77 5.79 6.20
N SER A 88 -10.87 5.74 5.22
CA SER A 88 -11.01 4.85 4.06
C SER A 88 -10.85 3.38 4.46
N LEU A 89 -9.93 3.09 5.38
CA LEU A 89 -9.71 1.75 5.94
C LEU A 89 -10.89 1.28 6.76
N ALA A 90 -11.41 2.12 7.65
CA ALA A 90 -12.62 1.81 8.41
C ALA A 90 -13.78 1.47 7.47
N THR A 91 -14.00 2.31 6.44
CA THR A 91 -15.04 2.08 5.42
C THR A 91 -14.85 0.77 4.66
N PHE A 92 -13.60 0.40 4.37
CA PHE A 92 -13.27 -0.86 3.70
C PHE A 92 -13.54 -2.08 4.60
N MET A 93 -13.19 -2.02 5.88
CA MET A 93 -13.30 -3.16 6.81
C MET A 93 -14.72 -3.47 7.28
N VAL A 94 -15.66 -2.52 7.20
CA VAL A 94 -17.06 -2.73 7.62
C VAL A 94 -18.00 -3.13 6.47
N ARG A 95 -17.45 -3.43 5.29
CA ARG A 95 -18.19 -3.97 4.15
C ARG A 95 -18.14 -5.48 4.14
#